data_AF-A0A1M5T9S4-F1
#
_entry.id   AF-A0A1M5T9S4-F1
#
_cell.length_a   1.000
_cell.length_b   1.000
_cell.length_c   1.000
_cell.angle_alpha   90.00
_cell.angle_beta   90.00
_cell.angle_gamma   90.00
#
_symmetry.space_group_name_H-M   'P 1'
#
loop_
_entity.id
_entity.type
_entity.pdbx_description
1 polymer ?
#
loop_
_entity_poly.entity_id
_entity_poly.type
_entity_poly.pdbx_seq_one_letter_code
_entity_poly.pdbx_strand_id
1 'polypeptide(L)'
;MNLSDPFGRMARRHQLAYETMCEAMRRSGVTTEQAAHEIIQQARSRAMKFLAIGMLVLVAAAFLVPRPALPLVLGLGVLLLVWTISSTINGRRYILRYIEEEIKHKKE
;
A
#
# COMPACT_ATOMS: atom_id res chain seq x y z
N MET A 1 15.67 9.85 -22.52
CA MET A 1 16.21 9.30 -21.25
C MET A 1 15.56 10.06 -20.11
N ASN A 2 15.03 9.36 -19.09
CA ASN A 2 14.41 10.03 -17.94
C ASN A 2 15.53 10.44 -16.97
N LEU A 3 15.74 11.75 -16.78
CA LEU A 3 16.87 12.27 -16.00
C LEU A 3 16.86 11.82 -14.52
N SER A 4 15.68 11.47 -14.00
CA SER A 4 15.47 11.02 -12.62
C SER A 4 15.77 9.53 -12.37
N ASP A 5 15.91 8.71 -13.42
CA ASP A 5 16.29 7.30 -13.32
C ASP A 5 17.15 6.88 -14.52
N PRO A 6 18.42 7.33 -14.60
CA PRO A 6 19.28 7.13 -15.76
C PRO A 6 19.61 5.64 -16.02
N PHE A 7 19.44 4.78 -15.01
CA PHE A 7 19.70 3.34 -15.08
C PHE A 7 18.43 2.49 -15.04
N GLY A 8 17.25 3.11 -15.06
CA GLY A 8 15.96 2.41 -15.00
C GLY A 8 15.77 1.53 -13.76
N ARG A 9 16.53 1.78 -12.68
CA ARG A 9 16.53 0.90 -11.49
C ARG A 9 15.20 0.96 -10.75
N MET A 10 14.59 2.15 -10.68
CA MET A 10 13.30 2.33 -10.03
C MET A 10 12.19 1.74 -10.92
N ALA A 11 12.25 1.96 -12.23
CA ALA A 11 11.32 1.35 -13.17
C ALA A 11 11.34 -0.19 -13.07
N ARG A 12 12.53 -0.79 -13.08
CA ARG A 12 12.71 -2.25 -12.93
C ARG A 12 12.19 -2.77 -11.60
N ARG A 13 12.42 -2.04 -10.51
CA ARG A 13 11.90 -2.41 -9.17
C ARG A 13 10.37 -2.37 -9.13
N HIS A 14 9.75 -1.33 -9.70
CA HIS A 14 8.28 -1.24 -9.77
C HIS A 14 7.68 -2.36 -10.64
N GLN A 15 8.37 -2.77 -11.70
CA GLN A 15 7.93 -3.85 -12.56
C GLN A 15 8.04 -5.21 -11.89
N LEU A 16 9.16 -5.52 -11.24
CA LEU A 16 9.30 -6.73 -10.42
C LEU A 16 8.24 -6.81 -9.30
N ALA A 17 8.01 -5.69 -8.61
CA ALA A 17 6.97 -5.61 -7.58
C ALA A 17 5.57 -5.89 -8.15
N TYR A 18 5.29 -5.40 -9.36
CA TYR A 18 4.03 -5.68 -10.03
C TYR A 18 3.90 -7.15 -10.44
N GLU A 19 4.92 -7.74 -11.05
CA GLU A 19 4.92 -9.16 -11.47
C GLU A 19 4.69 -10.10 -10.28
N THR A 20 5.39 -9.86 -9.16
CA THR A 20 5.18 -10.64 -7.93
C THR A 20 3.76 -10.52 -7.37
N MET A 21 3.15 -9.34 -7.47
CA MET A 21 1.74 -9.14 -7.09
C MET A 21 0.80 -9.92 -8.02
N CYS A 22 1.00 -9.83 -9.33
CA CYS A 22 0.20 -10.55 -10.32
C CYS A 22 0.27 -12.07 -10.10
N GLU A 23 1.48 -12.59 -9.84
CA GLU A 23 1.66 -14.00 -9.53
C GLU A 23 0.91 -14.40 -8.24
N ALA A 24 1.00 -13.59 -7.19
CA ALA A 24 0.26 -13.82 -5.95
C ALA A 24 -1.26 -13.80 -6.17
N MET A 25 -1.78 -12.88 -6.98
CA MET A 25 -3.20 -12.80 -7.33
C MET A 25 -3.67 -14.00 -8.15
N ARG A 26 -2.87 -14.46 -9.11
CA ARG A 26 -3.17 -15.68 -9.88
C ARG A 26 -3.16 -16.92 -9.01
N ARG A 27 -2.16 -17.07 -8.13
CA ARG A 27 -2.06 -18.20 -7.18
C ARG A 27 -3.23 -18.24 -6.20
N SER A 28 -3.79 -17.09 -5.82
CA SER A 28 -4.98 -17.01 -4.97
C SER A 28 -6.30 -17.11 -5.74
N GLY A 29 -6.26 -17.37 -7.06
CA GLY A 29 -7.45 -17.60 -7.88
C GLY A 29 -8.18 -16.33 -8.30
N VAL A 30 -7.55 -15.16 -8.20
CA VAL A 30 -8.16 -13.87 -8.53
C VAL A 30 -8.10 -13.65 -10.04
N THR A 31 -9.11 -14.16 -10.73
CA THR A 31 -9.25 -14.07 -12.20
C THR A 31 -10.40 -13.17 -12.65
N THR A 32 -11.22 -12.69 -11.71
CA THR A 32 -12.37 -11.83 -11.98
C THR A 32 -12.16 -10.43 -11.42
N GLU A 33 -12.77 -9.43 -12.08
CA GLU A 33 -12.70 -8.04 -11.62
C GLU A 33 -13.29 -7.87 -10.21
N GLN A 34 -14.37 -8.59 -9.92
CA GLN A 34 -15.04 -8.56 -8.61
C GLN A 34 -14.10 -9.02 -7.51
N ALA A 35 -13.41 -10.16 -7.70
CA ALA A 35 -12.46 -10.68 -6.72
C ALA A 35 -11.28 -9.70 -6.49
N ALA A 36 -10.79 -9.05 -7.55
CA ALA A 36 -9.74 -8.04 -7.44
C ALA A 36 -10.22 -6.79 -6.68
N HIS A 37 -11.45 -6.34 -6.91
CA HIS A 37 -12.06 -5.23 -6.17
C HIS A 37 -12.31 -5.55 -4.70
N GLU A 38 -12.73 -6.78 -4.38
CA GLU A 38 -12.86 -7.25 -3.00
C GLU A 38 -11.52 -7.18 -2.26
N ILE A 39 -10.41 -7.55 -2.91
CA ILE A 39 -9.07 -7.42 -2.32
C ILE A 39 -8.74 -5.96 -2.00
N ILE A 40 -9.08 -5.01 -2.87
CA ILE A 40 -8.89 -3.58 -2.58
C ILE A 40 -9.71 -3.17 -1.35
N GLN A 41 -10.97 -3.60 -1.25
CA GLN A 41 -11.82 -3.28 -0.11
C GLN A 41 -11.30 -3.89 1.20
N GLN A 42 -10.90 -5.15 1.17
CA GLN A 42 -10.34 -5.84 2.33
C GLN A 42 -9.01 -5.19 2.75
N ALA A 43 -8.14 -4.83 1.81
CA ALA A 43 -6.89 -4.13 2.08
C ALA A 43 -7.16 -2.78 2.77
N ARG A 44 -8.14 -2.01 2.30
CA ARG A 44 -8.56 -0.76 2.95
C ARG A 44 -9.08 -0.99 4.37
N SER A 45 -9.94 -1.98 4.58
CA SER A 45 -10.46 -2.31 5.92
C SER A 45 -9.34 -2.69 6.88
N ARG A 46 -8.39 -3.53 6.44
CA ARG A 46 -7.21 -3.91 7.22
C ARG A 46 -6.33 -2.70 7.53
N ALA A 47 -6.05 -1.86 6.54
CA ALA A 47 -5.27 -0.63 6.74
C ALA A 47 -5.92 0.29 7.79
N MET A 48 -7.25 0.46 7.77
CA MET A 48 -7.96 1.23 8.79
C MET A 48 -7.87 0.60 10.18
N LYS A 49 -7.95 -0.73 10.29
CA LYS A 49 -7.76 -1.43 11.58
C LYS A 49 -6.34 -1.21 12.12
N PHE A 50 -5.32 -1.36 11.28
CA PHE A 50 -3.93 -1.11 11.68
C PHE A 50 -3.69 0.36 12.05
N LEU A 51 -4.29 1.30 11.32
CA LEU A 51 -4.25 2.72 11.68
C LEU A 51 -4.90 2.99 13.03
N ALA A 52 -6.06 2.41 13.29
CA ALA A 52 -6.76 2.59 14.58
C ALA A 52 -5.92 2.05 15.74
N ILE A 53 -5.36 0.85 15.59
CA ILE A 53 -4.47 0.25 16.60
C ILE A 53 -3.19 1.09 16.76
N GLY A 54 -2.56 1.48 15.66
CA GLY A 54 -1.37 2.32 15.67
C GLY A 54 -1.60 3.66 16.36
N MET A 55 -2.73 4.31 16.09
CA MET A 55 -3.11 5.56 16.74
C MET A 55 -3.35 5.38 18.25
N LEU A 56 -4.01 4.29 18.65
CA LEU A 56 -4.22 3.98 20.06
C LEU A 56 -2.89 3.79 20.80
N VAL A 57 -1.97 3.03 20.21
CA VAL A 57 -0.61 2.85 20.75
C VAL A 57 0.13 4.18 20.83
N LEU A 58 -0.02 5.05 19.84
CA LEU A 58 0.64 6.35 19.79
C LEU A 58 0.12 7.30 20.87
N VAL A 59 -1.20 7.30 21.10
CA VAL A 59 -1.84 8.04 22.21
C VAL A 59 -1.36 7.51 23.55
N ALA A 60 -1.36 6.19 23.75
CA ALA A 60 -0.85 5.57 24.97
C ALA A 60 0.62 5.92 25.21
N ALA A 61 1.45 5.88 24.17
CA ALA A 61 2.84 6.30 24.24
C ALA A 61 2.95 7.77 24.65
N ALA A 62 2.15 8.67 24.07
CA ALA A 62 2.17 10.10 24.41
C ALA A 62 1.92 10.38 25.91
N PHE A 63 1.17 9.52 26.61
CA PHE A 63 0.97 9.63 28.06
C PHE A 63 2.17 9.15 28.90
N LEU A 64 3.01 8.27 28.34
CA LEU A 64 4.16 7.67 29.03
C LEU A 64 5.47 8.47 28.86
N VAL A 65 5.59 9.28 27.80
CA VAL A 65 6.83 10.02 27.49
C VAL A 65 6.84 11.39 28.18
N PRO A 66 8.01 11.88 28.63
CA PRO A 66 8.14 13.25 29.14
C PRO A 66 7.72 14.29 28.08
N ARG A 67 7.14 15.41 28.52
CA ARG A 67 6.71 16.53 27.66
C ARG A 67 7.71 16.97 26.57
N PRO A 68 9.04 17.04 26.78
CA PRO A 68 9.97 17.42 25.71
C PRO A 68 10.05 16.40 24.57
N ALA A 69 9.66 15.13 24.80
CA ALA A 69 9.66 14.08 23.78
C ALA A 69 8.33 13.99 22.98
N LEU A 70 7.30 14.75 23.38
CA LEU A 70 5.97 14.72 22.78
C LEU A 70 5.95 15.08 21.28
N PRO A 71 6.75 16.06 20.79
CA PRO A 71 6.87 16.33 19.35
C PRO A 71 7.38 15.12 18.54
N LEU A 72 8.25 14.29 19.12
CA LEU A 72 8.77 13.09 18.46
C LEU A 72 7.65 12.07 18.24
N VAL A 73 6.82 11.85 19.26
CA VAL A 73 5.66 10.94 19.19
C VAL A 73 4.68 11.41 18.13
N LEU A 74 4.34 12.71 18.12
CA LEU A 74 3.47 13.29 17.10
C LEU A 74 4.06 13.15 15.69
N GLY A 75 5.36 13.38 15.52
CA GLY A 75 6.06 13.19 14.26
C GLY A 75 5.96 11.75 13.74
N LEU A 76 6.10 10.76 14.62
CA LEU A 76 5.90 9.35 14.28
C LEU A 76 4.45 9.07 13.83
N GLY A 77 3.46 9.72 14.45
CA GLY A 77 2.06 9.58 14.06
C GLY A 77 1.80 10.10 12.65
N VAL A 78 2.35 11.27 12.32
CA VAL A 78 2.25 11.84 10.97
C VAL A 78 2.96 10.95 9.95
N LEU A 79 4.14 10.43 10.28
CA LEU A 79 4.89 9.53 9.40
C LEU A 79 4.11 8.24 9.12
N LEU A 80 3.51 7.64 10.16
CA LEU A 80 2.69 6.43 10.03
C LEU A 80 1.47 6.68 9.14
N LEU A 81 0.81 7.83 9.28
CA LEU A 81 -0.31 8.25 8.43
C LEU A 81 0.12 8.38 6.97
N VAL A 82 1.17 9.16 6.69
CA VAL A 82 1.67 9.39 5.33
C VAL A 82 2.09 8.07 4.68
N TRP A 83 2.80 7.23 5.43
CA TRP A 83 3.23 5.92 4.94
C TRP A 83 2.05 5.01 4.62
N THR A 84 1.03 4.95 5.48
CA THR A 84 -0.15 4.11 5.26
C THR A 84 -0.96 4.59 4.04
N ILE A 85 -1.15 5.91 3.90
CA ILE A 85 -1.87 6.49 2.76
C ILE A 85 -1.12 6.19 1.46
N SER A 86 0.19 6.47 1.43
CA SER A 86 1.04 6.21 0.26
C SER A 86 1.03 4.73 -0.13
N SER A 87 1.19 3.83 0.85
CA SER A 87 1.13 2.39 0.62
C SER A 87 -0.23 1.93 0.08
N THR A 88 -1.33 2.48 0.60
CA THR A 88 -2.69 2.14 0.14
C THR A 88 -2.94 2.61 -1.29
N ILE A 89 -2.51 3.84 -1.63
CA ILE A 89 -2.63 4.38 -2.98
C ILE A 89 -1.82 3.54 -3.97
N ASN A 90 -0.58 3.21 -3.63
CA ASN A 90 0.30 2.41 -4.49
C ASN A 90 -0.26 1.00 -4.70
N GLY A 91 -0.71 0.33 -3.62
CA GLY A 91 -1.35 -0.99 -3.72
C GLY A 91 -2.60 -0.97 -4.60
N ARG A 92 -3.47 0.03 -4.43
CA ARG A 92 -4.65 0.20 -5.28
C ARG A 92 -4.28 0.40 -6.74
N ARG A 93 -3.25 1.19 -7.04
CA ARG A 93 -2.78 1.43 -8.42
C ARG A 93 -2.33 0.14 -9.09
N TYR A 94 -1.59 -0.72 -8.37
CA TYR A 94 -1.16 -2.00 -8.93
C TYR A 94 -2.34 -2.95 -9.21
N ILE A 95 -3.32 -3.04 -8.30
CA ILE A 95 -4.48 -3.92 -8.52
C ILE A 95 -5.35 -3.41 -9.68
N LEU A 96 -5.52 -2.09 -9.82
CA LEU A 96 -6.23 -1.53 -10.97
C LEU A 96 -5.53 -1.84 -12.29
N ARG A 97 -4.19 -1.75 -12.31
CA ARG A 97 -3.39 -2.13 -13.46
C ARG A 97 -3.56 -3.61 -13.81
N TYR A 98 -3.59 -4.48 -12.81
CA TYR A 98 -3.86 -5.91 -13.00
C TYR A 98 -5.24 -6.16 -13.62
N ILE A 99 -6.28 -5.46 -13.15
CA ILE A 99 -7.63 -5.57 -13.75
C ILE A 99 -7.60 -5.21 -15.24
N GLU A 100 -6.91 -4.12 -15.59
CA GLU A 100 -6.83 -3.62 -16.96
C GLU A 100 -6.00 -4.54 -17.87
N GLU A 101 -4.78 -4.88 -17.47
CA GLU A 101 -3.83 -5.64 -18.30
C GLU A 101 -4.10 -7.16 -18.32
N GLU A 102 -4.61 -7.75 -17.24
CA GLU A 102 -4.65 -9.21 -17.07
C GLU A 102 -6.08 -9.79 -17.08
N ILE A 103 -7.08 -9.01 -16.64
CA ILE A 103 -8.47 -9.47 -16.61
C ILE A 103 -9.25 -8.97 -17.83
N LYS A 104 -9.12 -7.70 -18.19
CA LYS A 104 -9.83 -7.11 -19.32
C LYS A 104 -9.19 -7.46 -20.65
N HIS A 105 -7.87 -7.29 -20.79
CA HIS A 105 -7.20 -7.57 -22.06
C HIS A 105 -7.21 -9.04 -22.46
N LYS A 106 -7.43 -9.96 -21.52
CA LYS A 106 -7.53 -11.41 -21.78
C LYS A 106 -8.93 -11.87 -22.22
N LYS A 107 -9.92 -10.96 -22.22
CA LYS A 107 -11.29 -11.22 -22.70
C LYS A 107 -11.51 -10.82 -24.17
N GLU A 108 -10.58 -10.08 -24.77
CA GLU A 108 -10.51 -9.81 -26.21
C GLU A 108 -9.68 -10.89 -26.91
#